data_AF-A0A1Z8SAN7-F1
#
_entry.id   AF-A0A1Z8SAN7-F1
#
_cell.length_a   1.000
_cell.length_b   1.000
_cell.length_c   1.000
_cell.angle_alpha   90.00
_cell.angle_beta   90.00
_cell.angle_gamma   90.00
#
_symmetry.space_group_name_H-M   'P 1'
#
loop_
_entity.id
_entity.type
_entity.pdbx_description
1 polymer ?
#
loop_
_entity_poly.entity_id
_entity_poly.type
_entity_poly.pdbx_seq_one_letter_code
_entity_poly.pdbx_strand_id
1 'polypeptide(L)'
;MRLQITILFILIGLTTSALAQTLSGKELLEKSIEYHDPNSKWSQFNGSFNVSMQSPSRPLRTSNIVIDLMRSFFELSVQIVENQWKVSLLDEDCDLLFNGSREISPEIEKEFRLNCKRAKMYRDYYTYLYGLPMKLKDPGTLIDPVISKKSIEGISYWVLKVEYDPNVGSDTWYFYFDTETFALKRYQFFHDESKNDGEYIILDDEIEIEGILMPKNRSWYYNSDNAFLGTDILSK
;
A
#
# COMPACT_ATOMS: atom_id res chain seq x y z
N MET A 1 61.41 -57.08 17.64
CA MET A 1 60.68 -55.90 18.14
C MET A 1 60.37 -54.98 16.97
N ARG A 2 59.13 -54.97 16.47
CA ARG A 2 58.64 -53.97 15.50
C ARG A 2 57.63 -53.10 16.22
N LEU A 3 57.93 -51.81 16.35
CA LEU A 3 57.10 -50.82 17.02
C LEU A 3 56.12 -50.25 15.97
N GLN A 4 54.84 -50.59 16.06
CA GLN A 4 53.79 -49.97 15.24
C GLN A 4 53.33 -48.70 15.95
N ILE A 5 53.53 -47.55 15.29
CA ILE A 5 53.02 -46.25 15.74
C ILE A 5 51.68 -46.02 15.03
N THR A 6 50.59 -46.15 15.77
CA THR A 6 49.25 -45.85 15.27
C THR A 6 48.99 -44.36 15.45
N ILE A 7 48.95 -43.61 14.35
CA ILE A 7 48.61 -42.18 14.36
C ILE A 7 47.08 -42.06 14.38
N LEU A 8 46.54 -41.60 15.50
CA LEU A 8 45.12 -41.30 15.68
C LEU A 8 44.82 -39.92 15.10
N PHE A 9 44.17 -39.87 13.94
CA PHE A 9 43.64 -38.63 13.36
C PHE A 9 42.37 -38.24 14.12
N ILE A 10 42.45 -37.20 14.95
CA ILE A 10 41.29 -36.61 15.62
C ILE A 10 40.68 -35.58 14.65
N LEU A 11 39.54 -35.94 14.05
CA LEU A 11 38.75 -35.05 13.21
C LEU A 11 37.90 -34.14 14.12
N ILE A 12 38.36 -32.90 14.35
CA ILE A 12 37.58 -31.88 15.08
C ILE A 12 36.52 -31.35 14.11
N GLY A 13 35.29 -31.82 14.24
CA GLY A 13 34.15 -31.27 13.53
C GLY A 13 33.82 -29.87 14.05
N LEU A 14 34.08 -28.83 13.24
CA LEU A 14 33.52 -27.50 13.47
C LEU A 14 32.01 -27.58 13.24
N THR A 15 31.23 -27.63 14.31
CA THR A 15 29.78 -27.37 14.23
C THR A 15 29.60 -25.87 14.06
N THR A 16 29.45 -25.41 12.81
CA THR A 16 28.92 -24.08 12.54
C THR A 16 27.45 -24.08 12.94
N SER A 17 27.16 -23.62 14.15
CA SER A 17 25.82 -23.22 14.54
C SER A 17 25.43 -22.03 13.68
N ALA A 18 24.77 -22.29 12.55
CA ALA A 18 24.07 -21.25 11.81
C ALA A 18 23.01 -20.68 12.76
N LEU A 19 23.26 -19.50 13.30
CA LEU A 19 22.20 -18.70 13.92
C LEU A 19 21.18 -18.47 12.79
N ALA A 20 20.03 -19.12 12.89
CA ALA A 20 18.89 -18.78 12.04
C ALA A 20 18.55 -17.31 12.36
N GLN A 21 18.94 -16.39 11.47
CA GLN A 21 18.60 -14.99 11.61
C GLN A 21 17.08 -14.87 11.47
N THR A 22 16.45 -14.34 12.50
CA THR A 22 15.02 -14.02 12.47
C THR A 22 14.82 -12.84 11.52
N LEU A 23 13.98 -13.01 10.50
CA LEU A 23 13.64 -11.95 9.55
C LEU A 23 13.12 -10.72 10.31
N SER A 24 13.79 -9.58 10.14
CA SER A 24 13.39 -8.31 10.75
C SER A 24 12.28 -7.62 9.94
N GLY A 25 11.61 -6.63 10.54
CA GLY A 25 10.58 -5.86 9.86
C GLY A 25 11.08 -5.10 8.62
N LYS A 26 12.30 -4.57 8.68
CA LYS A 26 12.93 -3.90 7.53
C LYS A 26 13.24 -4.88 6.40
N GLU A 27 13.79 -6.05 6.71
CA GLU A 27 14.08 -7.08 5.71
C GLU A 27 12.80 -7.63 5.08
N LEU A 28 11.73 -7.80 5.86
CA LEU A 28 10.41 -8.17 5.34
C LEU A 28 9.90 -7.13 4.33
N LEU A 29 9.99 -5.83 4.67
CA LEU A 29 9.57 -4.77 3.77
C LEU A 29 10.39 -4.75 2.48
N GLU A 30 11.72 -4.84 2.56
CA GLU A 30 12.58 -4.83 1.36
C GLU A 30 12.27 -6.03 0.45
N LYS A 31 12.00 -7.21 1.00
CA LYS A 31 11.57 -8.38 0.21
C LYS A 31 10.23 -8.17 -0.50
N SER A 32 9.29 -7.50 0.16
CA SER A 32 8.01 -7.16 -0.47
C SER A 32 8.17 -6.12 -1.57
N ILE A 33 9.02 -5.12 -1.36
CA ILE A 33 9.34 -4.12 -2.39
C ILE A 33 10.02 -4.77 -3.58
N GLU A 34 10.95 -5.71 -3.37
CA GLU A 34 11.58 -6.46 -4.47
C GLU A 34 10.57 -7.26 -5.29
N TYR A 35 9.54 -7.82 -4.65
CA TYR A 35 8.44 -8.49 -5.36
C TYR A 35 7.61 -7.53 -6.21
N HIS A 36 7.22 -6.38 -5.65
CA HIS A 36 6.31 -5.43 -6.31
C HIS A 36 6.99 -4.49 -7.30
N ASP A 37 8.23 -4.11 -7.05
CA ASP A 37 9.01 -3.15 -7.83
C ASP A 37 10.49 -3.56 -7.94
N PRO A 38 10.80 -4.69 -8.62
CA PRO A 38 12.16 -5.24 -8.70
C PRO A 38 13.16 -4.29 -9.40
N ASN A 39 12.65 -3.32 -10.17
CA ASN A 39 13.46 -2.37 -10.93
C ASN A 39 13.46 -0.95 -10.33
N SER A 40 12.97 -0.79 -9.09
CA SER A 40 12.96 0.48 -8.35
C SER A 40 12.32 1.66 -9.12
N LYS A 41 11.25 1.36 -9.87
CA LYS A 41 10.50 2.31 -10.70
C LYS A 41 9.68 3.30 -9.89
N TRP A 42 9.26 2.97 -8.67
CA TRP A 42 8.35 3.80 -7.89
C TRP A 42 8.85 5.23 -7.73
N SER A 43 10.13 5.44 -7.40
CA SER A 43 10.72 6.77 -7.20
C SER A 43 10.65 7.69 -8.44
N GLN A 44 10.47 7.12 -9.63
CA GLN A 44 10.35 7.81 -10.91
C GLN A 44 9.00 7.55 -11.58
N PHE A 45 8.00 7.10 -10.80
CA PHE A 45 6.71 6.70 -11.34
C PHE A 45 6.07 7.85 -12.12
N ASN A 46 5.72 7.56 -13.36
CA ASN A 46 4.97 8.42 -14.26
C ASN A 46 4.00 7.54 -15.03
N GLY A 47 2.75 7.52 -14.59
CA GLY A 47 1.76 6.61 -15.14
C GLY A 47 0.34 7.10 -14.96
N SER A 48 -0.56 6.50 -15.74
CA SER A 48 -2.00 6.67 -15.63
C SER A 48 -2.66 5.31 -15.46
N PHE A 49 -3.72 5.27 -14.65
CA PHE A 49 -4.53 4.08 -14.46
C PHE A 49 -5.96 4.44 -14.08
N ASN A 50 -6.87 3.51 -14.31
CA ASN A 50 -8.28 3.66 -14.00
C ASN A 50 -8.66 2.87 -12.74
N VAL A 51 -9.55 3.43 -11.93
CA VAL A 51 -10.11 2.78 -10.75
C VAL A 51 -11.63 2.82 -10.84
N SER A 52 -12.26 1.65 -10.84
CA SER A 52 -13.70 1.49 -10.70
C SER A 52 -14.04 1.14 -9.26
N MET A 53 -14.73 2.02 -8.56
CA MET A 53 -15.15 1.81 -7.16
C MET A 53 -16.58 1.32 -7.12
N GLN A 54 -16.75 0.09 -6.66
CA GLN A 54 -18.04 -0.57 -6.49
C GLN A 54 -18.39 -0.61 -5.01
N SER A 55 -19.62 -0.22 -4.65
CA SER A 55 -20.09 -0.31 -3.27
C SER A 55 -21.55 -0.77 -3.23
N PRO A 56 -22.04 -1.35 -2.12
CA PRO A 56 -23.43 -1.79 -2.01
C PRO A 56 -24.47 -0.67 -2.14
N SER A 57 -24.13 0.57 -1.75
CA SER A 57 -25.10 1.65 -1.53
C SER A 57 -24.88 2.91 -2.37
N ARG A 58 -23.76 3.00 -3.10
CA ARG A 58 -23.43 4.16 -3.94
C ARG A 58 -23.32 3.75 -5.41
N PRO A 59 -23.67 4.64 -6.35
CA PRO A 59 -23.48 4.37 -7.77
C PRO A 59 -22.00 4.12 -8.07
N LEU A 60 -21.75 3.38 -9.15
CA LEU A 60 -20.41 3.15 -9.66
C LEU A 60 -19.70 4.50 -9.88
N ARG A 61 -18.51 4.62 -9.31
CA ARG A 61 -17.60 5.74 -9.57
C ARG A 61 -16.41 5.20 -10.36
N THR A 62 -16.16 5.78 -11.53
CA THR A 62 -14.93 5.52 -12.27
C THR A 62 -14.01 6.71 -12.13
N SER A 63 -12.72 6.44 -12.06
CA SER A 63 -11.71 7.48 -11.89
C SER A 63 -10.51 7.16 -12.75
N ASN A 64 -10.00 8.14 -13.51
CA ASN A 64 -8.67 8.07 -14.08
C ASN A 64 -7.73 8.86 -13.16
N ILE A 65 -6.63 8.24 -12.78
CA ILE A 65 -5.60 8.81 -11.91
C ILE A 65 -4.31 8.89 -12.70
N VAL A 66 -3.67 10.05 -12.68
CA VAL A 66 -2.35 10.28 -13.26
C VAL A 66 -1.42 10.74 -12.15
N ILE A 67 -0.26 10.09 -12.03
CA ILE A 67 0.78 10.44 -11.08
C ILE A 67 2.08 10.55 -11.85
N ASP A 68 2.77 11.68 -11.72
CA ASP A 68 4.15 11.88 -12.15
C ASP A 68 4.93 12.44 -10.95
N LEU A 69 5.67 11.57 -10.28
CA LEU A 69 6.41 11.93 -9.07
C LEU A 69 7.59 12.86 -9.35
N MET A 70 8.21 12.77 -10.54
CA MET A 70 9.35 13.59 -10.90
C MET A 70 8.96 15.04 -11.16
N ARG A 71 7.73 15.26 -11.62
CA ARG A 71 7.16 16.58 -11.87
C ARG A 71 6.22 17.06 -10.76
N SER A 72 6.11 16.32 -9.66
CA SER A 72 5.13 16.58 -8.59
C SER A 72 3.71 16.80 -9.14
N PHE A 73 3.34 16.06 -10.19
CA PHE A 73 2.08 16.23 -10.88
C PHE A 73 1.10 15.12 -10.47
N PHE A 74 -0.14 15.53 -10.20
CA PHE A 74 -1.24 14.64 -9.89
C PHE A 74 -2.50 15.10 -10.61
N GLU A 75 -3.22 14.18 -11.23
CA GLU A 75 -4.54 14.44 -11.76
C GLU A 75 -5.50 13.32 -11.38
N LEU A 76 -6.72 13.71 -11.01
CA LEU A 76 -7.83 12.80 -10.79
C LEU A 76 -9.03 13.30 -11.58
N SER A 77 -9.43 12.52 -12.58
CA SER A 77 -10.68 12.69 -13.31
C SER A 77 -11.68 11.68 -12.79
N VAL A 78 -12.87 12.13 -12.38
CA VAL A 78 -13.91 11.27 -11.82
C VAL A 78 -15.18 11.38 -12.64
N GLN A 79 -15.83 10.25 -12.89
CA GLN A 79 -17.16 10.15 -13.45
C GLN A 79 -18.07 9.42 -12.45
N ILE A 80 -19.25 9.99 -12.19
CA ILE A 80 -20.30 9.37 -11.40
C ILE A 80 -21.66 9.71 -12.01
N VAL A 81 -22.41 8.70 -12.45
CA VAL A 81 -23.67 8.88 -13.17
C VAL A 81 -23.47 9.85 -14.35
N GLU A 82 -24.04 11.05 -14.32
CA GLU A 82 -23.96 12.09 -15.36
C GLU A 82 -22.90 13.16 -15.08
N ASN A 83 -22.38 13.24 -13.86
CA ASN A 83 -21.44 14.28 -13.46
C ASN A 83 -20.00 13.81 -13.61
N GLN A 84 -19.16 14.74 -14.04
CA GLN A 84 -17.72 14.58 -14.11
C GLN A 84 -17.01 15.76 -13.47
N TRP A 85 -15.90 15.49 -12.80
CA TRP A 85 -15.00 16.53 -12.35
C TRP A 85 -13.56 16.10 -12.46
N LYS A 86 -12.69 17.09 -12.53
CA LYS A 86 -11.25 16.89 -12.60
C LYS A 86 -10.56 17.79 -11.60
N VAL A 87 -9.59 17.24 -10.91
CA VAL A 87 -8.64 18.00 -10.11
C VAL A 87 -7.25 17.74 -10.64
N SER A 88 -6.48 18.79 -10.88
CA SER A 88 -5.10 18.71 -11.33
C SER A 88 -4.22 19.52 -10.37
N LEU A 89 -3.08 18.95 -9.99
CA LEU A 89 -2.08 19.57 -9.15
C LEU A 89 -0.73 19.52 -9.86
N LEU A 90 -0.06 20.64 -9.95
CA LEU A 90 1.34 20.75 -10.33
C LEU A 90 2.06 21.48 -9.22
N ASP A 91 2.90 20.76 -8.46
CA ASP A 91 3.42 21.24 -7.18
C ASP A 91 2.27 21.68 -6.24
N GLU A 92 2.14 22.98 -6.00
CA GLU A 92 1.10 23.58 -5.16
C GLU A 92 -0.03 24.24 -5.98
N ASP A 93 0.17 24.42 -7.28
CA ASP A 93 -0.82 24.98 -8.19
C ASP A 93 -1.95 23.97 -8.41
N CYS A 94 -3.17 24.47 -8.29
CA CYS A 94 -4.38 23.65 -8.24
C CYS A 94 -5.39 24.13 -9.27
N ASP A 95 -5.87 23.18 -10.08
CA ASP A 95 -6.90 23.40 -11.07
C ASP A 95 -8.10 22.48 -10.83
N LEU A 96 -9.30 23.04 -10.94
CA LEU A 96 -10.56 22.36 -10.69
C LEU A 96 -11.50 22.57 -11.88
N LEU A 97 -12.09 21.48 -12.35
CA LEU A 97 -13.09 21.50 -13.42
C LEU A 97 -14.29 20.68 -13.00
N PHE A 98 -15.48 21.18 -13.26
CA PHE A 98 -16.74 20.46 -13.10
C PHE A 98 -17.51 20.50 -14.41
N ASN A 99 -17.86 19.33 -14.96
CA ASN A 99 -18.53 19.19 -16.26
C ASN A 99 -17.87 20.02 -17.39
N GLY A 100 -16.53 20.11 -17.36
CA GLY A 100 -15.73 20.86 -18.33
C GLY A 100 -15.59 22.37 -18.08
N SER A 101 -16.25 22.91 -17.05
CA SER A 101 -16.19 24.33 -16.68
C SER A 101 -15.26 24.60 -15.50
N ARG A 102 -14.54 25.73 -15.54
CA ARG A 102 -13.79 26.30 -14.42
C ARG A 102 -14.65 27.20 -13.53
N GLU A 103 -15.78 27.66 -14.07
CA GLU A 103 -16.77 28.44 -13.32
C GLU A 103 -17.65 27.46 -12.56
N ILE A 104 -17.28 27.17 -11.31
CA ILE A 104 -17.97 26.23 -10.43
C ILE A 104 -18.75 27.06 -9.40
N SER A 105 -20.04 26.77 -9.24
CA SER A 105 -20.86 27.48 -8.25
C SER A 105 -20.52 27.01 -6.82
N PRO A 106 -20.68 27.87 -5.80
CA PRO A 106 -20.44 27.48 -4.40
C PRO A 106 -21.25 26.26 -3.94
N GLU A 107 -22.45 26.07 -4.50
CA GLU A 107 -23.31 24.91 -4.23
C GLU A 107 -22.65 23.61 -4.71
N ILE A 108 -22.12 23.61 -5.94
CA ILE A 108 -21.42 22.46 -6.54
C ILE A 108 -20.11 22.20 -5.79
N GLU A 109 -19.33 23.24 -5.48
CA GLU A 109 -18.09 23.09 -4.70
C GLU A 109 -18.36 22.41 -3.36
N LYS A 110 -19.46 22.78 -2.69
CA LYS A 110 -19.85 22.18 -1.40
C LYS A 110 -20.36 20.76 -1.57
N GLU A 111 -21.23 20.51 -2.54
CA GLU A 111 -21.84 19.19 -2.79
C GLU A 111 -20.78 18.14 -3.13
N PHE A 112 -19.90 18.45 -4.07
CA PHE A 112 -18.84 17.54 -4.54
C PHE A 112 -17.53 17.69 -3.76
N ARG A 113 -17.49 18.61 -2.79
CA ARG A 113 -16.29 18.96 -2.00
C ARG A 113 -15.10 19.31 -2.88
N LEU A 114 -15.33 20.02 -3.99
CA LEU A 114 -14.31 20.44 -4.94
C LEU A 114 -13.58 21.65 -4.38
N ASN A 115 -12.37 21.41 -3.90
CA ASN A 115 -11.44 22.45 -3.46
C ASN A 115 -10.01 21.89 -3.43
N CYS A 116 -9.03 22.78 -3.40
CA CYS A 116 -7.62 22.41 -3.46
C CYS A 116 -7.13 21.61 -2.25
N LYS A 117 -7.74 21.80 -1.06
CA LYS A 117 -7.44 20.96 0.10
C LYS A 117 -7.82 19.51 -0.15
N ARG A 118 -9.01 19.28 -0.73
CA ARG A 118 -9.48 17.95 -1.11
C ARG A 118 -8.62 17.35 -2.23
N ALA A 119 -8.20 18.15 -3.21
CA ALA A 119 -7.28 17.71 -4.26
C ALA A 119 -5.95 17.19 -3.68
N LYS A 120 -5.32 17.93 -2.75
CA LYS A 120 -4.08 17.50 -2.08
C LYS A 120 -4.27 16.21 -1.30
N MET A 121 -5.38 16.09 -0.57
CA MET A 121 -5.74 14.85 0.11
C MET A 121 -5.88 13.68 -0.88
N TYR A 122 -6.46 13.90 -2.06
CA TYR A 122 -6.57 12.83 -3.08
C TYR A 122 -5.20 12.41 -3.60
N ARG A 123 -4.31 13.37 -3.90
CA ARG A 123 -2.92 13.08 -4.25
C ARG A 123 -2.28 12.19 -3.19
N ASP A 124 -2.29 12.63 -1.94
CA ASP A 124 -1.63 11.92 -0.85
C ASP A 124 -2.22 10.52 -0.64
N TYR A 125 -3.56 10.40 -0.68
CA TYR A 125 -4.28 9.14 -0.58
C TYR A 125 -3.96 8.16 -1.72
N TYR A 126 -4.09 8.58 -2.97
CA TYR A 126 -3.89 7.71 -4.12
C TYR A 126 -2.40 7.35 -4.30
N THR A 127 -1.49 8.31 -4.12
CA THR A 127 -0.05 8.03 -4.15
C THR A 127 0.37 7.09 -3.04
N TYR A 128 -0.21 7.19 -1.83
CA TYR A 128 0.06 6.22 -0.76
C TYR A 128 -0.45 4.82 -1.13
N LEU A 129 -1.76 4.65 -1.41
CA LEU A 129 -2.36 3.33 -1.62
C LEU A 129 -1.81 2.55 -2.81
N TYR A 130 -1.51 3.24 -3.91
CA TYR A 130 -0.97 2.61 -5.12
C TYR A 130 0.56 2.58 -5.14
N GLY A 131 1.20 3.24 -4.17
CA GLY A 131 2.62 3.14 -3.90
C GLY A 131 3.01 2.13 -2.83
N LEU A 132 2.05 1.47 -2.19
CA LEU A 132 2.37 0.38 -1.25
C LEU A 132 2.94 -0.83 -2.01
N PRO A 133 3.95 -1.52 -1.46
CA PRO A 133 4.60 -1.28 -0.16
C PRO A 133 5.72 -0.22 -0.17
N MET A 134 6.15 0.28 -1.33
CA MET A 134 7.28 1.21 -1.48
C MET A 134 7.14 2.47 -0.61
N LYS A 135 5.92 2.98 -0.45
CA LYS A 135 5.60 4.15 0.39
C LYS A 135 5.89 3.96 1.88
N LEU A 136 6.10 2.74 2.35
CA LEU A 136 6.53 2.46 3.73
C LEU A 136 8.02 2.80 3.98
N LYS A 137 8.76 3.25 2.95
CA LYS A 137 10.12 3.80 3.09
C LYS A 137 10.13 5.33 3.30
N ASP A 138 8.97 5.97 3.24
CA ASP A 138 8.89 7.42 3.34
C ASP A 138 9.28 7.92 4.75
N PRO A 139 9.88 9.12 4.85
CA PRO A 139 10.19 9.73 6.13
C PRO A 139 8.97 9.80 7.06
N GLY A 140 9.18 9.49 8.34
CA GLY A 140 8.12 9.44 9.34
C GLY A 140 7.43 8.08 9.46
N THR A 141 7.75 7.10 8.61
CA THR A 141 7.30 5.70 8.79
C THR A 141 8.11 5.01 9.88
N LEU A 142 7.43 4.47 10.90
CA LEU A 142 8.03 3.77 12.03
C LEU A 142 7.73 2.28 11.93
N ILE A 143 8.64 1.55 11.30
CA ILE A 143 8.55 0.09 11.12
C ILE A 143 8.96 -0.62 12.42
N ASP A 144 8.08 -1.49 12.93
CA ASP A 144 8.42 -2.34 14.07
C ASP A 144 9.55 -3.31 13.66
N PRO A 145 10.67 -3.38 14.39
CA PRO A 145 11.76 -4.29 14.08
C PRO A 145 11.35 -5.77 14.18
N VAL A 146 10.30 -6.08 14.96
CA VAL A 146 9.80 -7.43 15.20
C VAL A 146 8.60 -7.70 14.31
N ILE A 147 8.68 -8.78 13.53
CA ILE A 147 7.54 -9.29 12.77
C ILE A 147 6.83 -10.37 13.56
N SER A 148 5.54 -10.57 13.26
CA SER A 148 4.78 -11.70 13.77
C SER A 148 4.26 -12.56 12.62
N LYS A 149 3.79 -13.77 12.95
CA LYS A 149 3.13 -14.67 12.00
C LYS A 149 1.69 -14.84 12.45
N LYS A 150 0.73 -14.61 11.56
CA LYS A 150 -0.71 -14.74 11.84
C LYS A 150 -1.37 -15.61 10.78
N SER A 151 -2.35 -16.41 11.19
CA SER A 151 -3.22 -17.14 10.27
C SER A 151 -4.59 -16.47 10.23
N ILE A 152 -5.09 -16.18 9.04
CA ILE A 152 -6.42 -15.62 8.79
C ILE A 152 -7.08 -16.55 7.78
N GLU A 153 -8.22 -17.14 8.16
CA GLU A 153 -8.97 -18.07 7.31
C GLU A 153 -8.12 -19.24 6.78
N GLY A 154 -7.14 -19.70 7.57
CA GLY A 154 -6.25 -20.79 7.22
C GLY A 154 -5.03 -20.39 6.38
N ILE A 155 -4.94 -19.13 5.94
CA ILE A 155 -3.78 -18.59 5.19
C ILE A 155 -2.82 -17.92 6.17
N SER A 156 -1.54 -18.27 6.09
CA SER A 156 -0.52 -17.71 6.96
C SER A 156 0.17 -16.51 6.34
N TYR A 157 0.37 -15.46 7.14
CA TYR A 157 1.02 -14.22 6.73
C TYR A 157 2.17 -13.86 7.66
N TRP A 158 3.21 -13.23 7.10
CA TRP A 158 4.09 -12.35 7.88
C TRP A 158 3.37 -11.03 8.12
N VAL A 159 3.42 -10.52 9.34
CA VAL A 159 2.75 -9.29 9.74
C VAL A 159 3.78 -8.26 10.17
N LEU A 160 3.74 -7.10 9.51
CA LEU A 160 4.54 -5.93 9.83
C LEU A 160 3.64 -4.89 10.49
N LYS A 161 3.95 -4.53 11.74
CA LYS A 161 3.34 -3.38 12.40
C LYS A 161 4.08 -2.12 11.96
N VAL A 162 3.32 -1.09 11.61
CA VAL A 162 3.82 0.22 11.21
C VAL A 162 3.01 1.28 11.94
N GLU A 163 3.73 2.18 12.59
CA GLU A 163 3.19 3.43 13.13
C GLU A 163 3.80 4.60 12.34
N TYR A 164 3.34 5.81 12.61
CA TYR A 164 3.84 7.00 11.95
C TYR A 164 4.22 8.06 12.97
N ASP A 165 5.14 8.94 12.59
CA ASP A 165 5.36 10.18 13.31
C ASP A 165 4.00 10.92 13.46
N PRO A 166 3.68 11.49 14.63
CA PRO A 166 2.39 12.14 14.86
C PRO A 166 2.06 13.29 13.89
N ASN A 167 3.06 13.89 13.22
CA ASN A 167 2.85 14.91 12.20
C ASN A 167 2.45 14.31 10.82
N VAL A 168 2.66 13.01 10.63
CA VAL A 168 2.32 12.27 9.40
C VAL A 168 0.97 11.57 9.55
N GLY A 169 0.78 10.84 10.65
CA GLY A 169 -0.44 10.08 10.89
C GLY A 169 -0.50 9.53 12.32
N SER A 170 -1.71 9.30 12.80
CA SER A 170 -1.97 8.78 14.16
C SER A 170 -2.40 7.31 14.18
N ASP A 171 -2.66 6.72 13.02
CA ASP A 171 -3.23 5.38 12.93
C ASP A 171 -2.14 4.31 13.07
N THR A 172 -2.49 3.20 13.70
CA THR A 172 -1.65 2.01 13.74
C THR A 172 -1.99 1.11 12.57
N TRP A 173 -0.98 0.74 11.77
CA TRP A 173 -1.13 -0.11 10.60
C TRP A 173 -0.50 -1.49 10.79
N TYR A 174 -1.14 -2.49 10.19
CA TYR A 174 -0.66 -3.86 10.07
C TYR A 174 -0.69 -4.27 8.60
N PHE A 175 0.47 -4.62 8.05
CA PHE A 175 0.62 -5.10 6.67
C PHE A 175 0.89 -6.60 6.69
N TYR A 176 0.20 -7.34 5.82
CA TYR A 176 0.18 -8.79 5.78
C TYR A 176 0.78 -9.25 4.47
N PHE A 177 1.89 -9.96 4.56
CA PHE A 177 2.67 -10.42 3.42
C PHE A 177 2.58 -11.94 3.32
N ASP A 178 2.46 -12.42 2.09
CA ASP A 178 2.54 -13.84 1.79
C ASP A 178 3.87 -14.42 2.29
N THR A 179 3.83 -15.59 2.94
CA THR A 179 5.03 -16.13 3.61
C THR A 179 6.07 -16.72 2.67
N GLU A 180 5.72 -16.95 1.40
CA GLU A 180 6.60 -17.56 0.40
C GLU A 180 7.14 -16.51 -0.58
N THR A 181 6.26 -15.65 -1.08
CA THR A 181 6.54 -14.65 -2.13
C THR A 181 6.80 -13.25 -1.58
N PHE A 182 6.42 -12.97 -0.33
CA PHE A 182 6.48 -11.64 0.29
C PHE A 182 5.57 -10.58 -0.37
N ALA A 183 4.68 -10.99 -1.26
CA ALA A 183 3.66 -10.12 -1.83
C ALA A 183 2.76 -9.54 -0.73
N LEU A 184 2.46 -8.24 -0.80
CA LEU A 184 1.48 -7.60 0.08
C LEU A 184 0.08 -8.07 -0.30
N LYS A 185 -0.60 -8.80 0.61
CA LYS A 185 -1.92 -9.41 0.36
C LYS A 185 -3.06 -8.79 1.17
N ARG A 186 -2.74 -8.11 2.26
CA ARG A 186 -3.73 -7.42 3.09
C ARG A 186 -3.08 -6.30 3.89
N TYR A 187 -3.85 -5.29 4.25
CA TYR A 187 -3.47 -4.37 5.31
C TYR A 187 -4.67 -3.97 6.15
N GLN A 188 -4.41 -3.48 7.34
CA GLN A 188 -5.42 -3.13 8.33
C GLN A 188 -4.92 -1.94 9.13
N PHE A 189 -5.79 -0.98 9.41
CA PHE A 189 -5.46 0.15 10.27
C PHE A 189 -6.51 0.37 11.34
N PHE A 190 -6.07 0.96 12.45
CA PHE A 190 -6.89 1.31 13.60
C PHE A 190 -6.64 2.76 13.97
N HIS A 191 -7.69 3.51 14.31
CA HIS A 191 -7.54 4.81 14.97
C HIS A 191 -7.28 4.59 16.48
N ASP A 192 -7.92 3.57 17.05
CA ASP A 192 -7.71 3.08 18.41
C ASP A 192 -7.85 1.55 18.42
N GLU A 193 -6.72 0.85 18.50
CA GLU A 193 -6.66 -0.61 18.49
C GLU A 193 -7.58 -1.25 19.56
N SER A 194 -7.77 -0.59 20.71
CA SER A 194 -8.60 -1.12 21.80
C SER A 194 -10.09 -1.11 21.49
N LYS A 195 -10.52 -0.27 20.54
CA LYS A 195 -11.91 -0.17 20.08
C LYS A 195 -12.21 -1.05 18.88
N ASN A 196 -11.18 -1.66 18.29
CA ASN A 196 -11.29 -2.40 17.04
C ASN A 196 -11.99 -1.57 15.94
N ASP A 197 -11.68 -0.27 15.91
CA ASP A 197 -12.17 0.67 14.89
C ASP A 197 -11.25 0.67 13.65
N GLY A 198 -11.54 1.51 12.66
CA GLY A 198 -10.83 1.51 11.39
C GLY A 198 -11.26 0.38 10.46
N GLU A 199 -10.39 0.03 9.53
CA GLU A 199 -10.73 -0.83 8.40
C GLU A 199 -9.63 -1.84 8.10
N TYR A 200 -10.00 -2.92 7.41
CA TYR A 200 -9.07 -3.83 6.76
C TYR A 200 -9.38 -3.95 5.28
N ILE A 201 -8.32 -4.17 4.52
CA ILE A 201 -8.34 -4.22 3.07
C ILE A 201 -7.71 -5.53 2.61
N ILE A 202 -8.46 -6.30 1.83
CA ILE A 202 -7.99 -7.52 1.18
C ILE A 202 -7.56 -7.18 -0.25
N LEU A 203 -6.38 -7.67 -0.64
CA LEU A 203 -5.78 -7.45 -1.94
C LEU A 203 -5.82 -8.74 -2.75
N ASP A 204 -6.35 -8.64 -3.95
CA ASP A 204 -6.48 -9.80 -4.84
C ASP A 204 -6.25 -9.41 -6.29
N ASP A 205 -5.79 -10.38 -7.08
CA ASP A 205 -5.20 -10.19 -8.41
C ASP A 205 -4.09 -9.12 -8.46
N GLU A 206 -3.28 -9.17 -9.51
CA GLU A 206 -2.21 -8.21 -9.72
C GLU A 206 -2.23 -7.71 -11.17
N ILE A 207 -1.81 -6.46 -11.36
CA ILE A 207 -1.68 -5.84 -12.67
C ILE A 207 -0.39 -5.01 -12.71
N GLU A 208 0.37 -5.16 -13.78
CA GLU A 208 1.58 -4.36 -13.99
C GLU A 208 1.24 -3.00 -14.59
N ILE A 209 1.63 -1.92 -13.90
CA ILE A 209 1.51 -0.53 -14.36
C ILE A 209 2.90 0.10 -14.27
N GLU A 210 3.43 0.55 -15.41
CA GLU A 210 4.76 1.17 -15.51
C GLU A 210 5.89 0.35 -14.85
N GLY A 211 5.83 -0.97 -14.99
CA GLY A 211 6.83 -1.90 -14.44
C GLY A 211 6.71 -2.18 -12.95
N ILE A 212 5.60 -1.77 -12.32
CA ILE A 212 5.28 -2.06 -10.91
C ILE A 212 4.08 -2.99 -10.87
N LEU A 213 4.20 -4.08 -10.12
CA LEU A 213 3.14 -5.05 -9.89
C LEU A 213 2.22 -4.55 -8.77
N MET A 214 1.07 -4.00 -9.12
CA MET A 214 0.12 -3.45 -8.16
C MET A 214 -1.03 -4.42 -7.91
N PRO A 215 -1.58 -4.48 -6.68
CA PRO A 215 -2.84 -5.16 -6.44
C PRO A 215 -3.92 -4.61 -7.37
N LYS A 216 -4.64 -5.51 -8.04
CA LYS A 216 -5.70 -5.11 -8.97
C LYS A 216 -7.00 -4.81 -8.24
N ASN A 217 -7.39 -5.64 -7.28
CA ASN A 217 -8.61 -5.48 -6.49
C ASN A 217 -8.26 -5.12 -5.04
N ARG A 218 -8.92 -4.11 -4.48
CA ARG A 218 -8.84 -3.74 -3.04
C ARG A 218 -10.23 -3.77 -2.44
N SER A 219 -10.53 -4.77 -1.62
CA SER A 219 -11.84 -4.91 -0.97
C SER A 219 -11.76 -4.43 0.46
N TRP A 220 -12.60 -3.46 0.80
CA TRP A 220 -12.59 -2.71 2.06
C TRP A 220 -13.68 -3.21 3.00
N TYR A 221 -13.34 -3.32 4.29
CA TYR A 221 -14.24 -3.79 5.33
C TYR A 221 -13.98 -3.05 6.64
N TYR A 222 -15.01 -2.84 7.45
CA TYR A 222 -14.81 -2.35 8.82
C TYR A 222 -14.22 -3.43 9.72
N ASN A 223 -13.31 -3.03 10.61
CA ASN A 223 -12.75 -3.92 11.63
C ASN A 223 -13.81 -4.37 12.65
N SER A 224 -14.78 -3.50 12.96
CA SER A 224 -15.74 -3.69 14.05
C SER A 224 -16.70 -4.87 13.83
N ASP A 225 -17.15 -5.07 12.60
CA ASP A 225 -18.24 -6.01 12.27
C ASP A 225 -18.04 -6.74 10.92
N ASN A 226 -16.89 -6.55 10.27
CA ASN A 226 -16.59 -7.07 8.93
C ASN A 226 -17.58 -6.61 7.84
N ALA A 227 -18.29 -5.50 8.06
CA ALA A 227 -19.20 -4.98 7.05
C ALA A 227 -18.42 -4.52 5.80
N PHE A 228 -18.84 -5.03 4.64
CA PHE A 228 -18.23 -4.71 3.35
C PHE A 228 -18.55 -3.28 2.91
N LEU A 229 -17.51 -2.51 2.58
CA LEU A 229 -17.60 -1.11 2.19
C LEU A 229 -17.61 -0.93 0.68
N GLY A 230 -16.84 -1.76 -0.02
CA GLY A 230 -16.70 -1.70 -1.46
C GLY A 230 -15.39 -2.28 -1.94
N THR A 231 -15.25 -2.35 -3.26
CA THR A 231 -14.04 -2.81 -3.94
C THR A 231 -13.58 -1.76 -4.94
N ASP A 232 -12.29 -1.42 -4.86
CA ASP A 232 -11.61 -0.64 -5.88
C ASP A 232 -10.95 -1.60 -6.88
N ILE A 233 -11.34 -1.50 -8.14
CA ILE A 233 -10.86 -2.36 -9.23
C ILE A 233 -9.99 -1.52 -10.16
N LEU A 234 -8.71 -1.85 -10.21
CA LEU A 234 -7.68 -1.21 -11.02
C LEU A 234 -7.70 -1.76 -12.45
N SER A 235 -7.58 -0.87 -13.43
CA SER A 235 -7.36 -1.23 -14.84
C SER A 235 -6.41 -0.24 -15.52
N LYS A 236 -5.88 -0.64 -16.68
CA LYS A 236 -5.21 0.28 -17.60
C LYS A 236 -6.24 1.20 -18.27
#